data_AF-A0A8J7CVI4-F1
#
_entry.id   AF-A0A8J7CVI4-F1
#
_cell.length_a   1.000
_cell.length_b   1.000
_cell.length_c   1.000
_cell.angle_alpha   90.00
_cell.angle_beta   90.00
_cell.angle_gamma   90.00
#
_symmetry.space_group_name_H-M   'P 1'
#
loop_
_entity.id
_entity.type
_entity.pdbx_description
1 polymer ?
#
loop_
_entity_poly.entity_id
_entity_poly.type
_entity_poly.pdbx_seq_one_letter_code
_entity_poly.pdbx_strand_id
1 'polypeptide(L)' 'MERDYAKEKEDWRRKTEVLLNKYPERKKEFKTLSGIPIDRVYYPDHITDEYMEKLGFPGE' A
#
# COMPACT_ATOMS: atom_id res chain seq x y z
N MET A 1 5.41 20.93 9.00
CA MET A 1 4.84 20.75 7.66
C MET A 1 4.07 19.46 7.68
N GLU A 2 2.75 19.55 7.54
CA GLU A 2 1.89 18.40 7.31
C GLU A 2 2.29 17.80 5.95
N ARG A 3 2.65 16.52 5.91
CA ARG A 3 2.97 15.85 4.66
C ARG A 3 1.67 15.53 3.94
N ASP A 4 1.56 15.96 2.70
CA ASP A 4 0.45 15.59 1.83
C ASP A 4 0.66 14.13 1.37
N TYR A 5 0.16 13.21 2.19
CA TYR A 5 0.31 11.78 1.99
C TYR A 5 -0.29 11.30 0.67
N ALA A 6 -1.41 11.90 0.24
CA ALA A 6 -2.05 11.56 -1.03
C ALA A 6 -1.13 11.88 -2.21
N LYS A 7 -0.52 13.07 -2.20
CA LYS A 7 0.45 13.49 -3.21
C LYS A 7 1.72 12.63 -3.20
N GLU A 8 2.28 12.34 -2.03
CA GLU A 8 3.47 11.49 -1.91
C GLU A 8 3.21 10.07 -2.45
N LYS A 9 2.03 9.51 -2.17
CA LYS A 9 1.57 8.21 -2.67
C LYS A 9 1.41 8.20 -4.18
N GLU A 10 0.85 9.26 -4.77
CA GLU A 10 0.73 9.41 -6.22
C GLU A 10 2.10 9.52 -6.90
N ASP A 11 2.99 10.35 -6.35
CA ASP A 11 4.37 10.50 -6.85
C ASP A 11 5.14 9.17 -6.82
N TRP A 12 4.97 8.39 -5.74
CA TRP A 12 5.53 7.05 -5.64
C TRP A 12 4.95 6.10 -6.69
N ARG A 13 3.63 6.10 -6.91
CA ARG A 13 2.96 5.25 -7.93
C ARG A 13 3.54 5.52 -9.31
N ARG A 14 3.61 6.79 -9.70
CA ARG A 14 4.14 7.21 -11.01
C ARG A 14 5.60 6.79 -11.21
N LYS A 15 6.46 7.00 -10.20
CA LYS A 15 7.86 6.54 -10.25
C LYS A 15 7.96 5.03 -10.40
N THR A 16 7.10 4.31 -9.68
CA THR A 16 7.06 2.85 -9.72
C THR A 16 6.65 2.33 -11.09
N GLU A 17 5.64 2.92 -11.75
CA GLU A 17 5.23 2.55 -13.11
C GLU A 17 6.36 2.70 -14.13
N VAL A 18 7.12 3.80 -14.05
CA VAL A 18 8.31 4.00 -14.90
C VAL A 18 9.35 2.90 -14.68
N LEU A 19 9.58 2.50 -13.42
CA LEU A 19 10.50 1.42 -13.09
C LEU A 19 10.02 0.07 -13.61
N LEU A 20 8.74 -0.24 -13.50
CA LEU A 20 8.17 -1.51 -13.95
C LEU A 20 8.20 -1.68 -15.46
N ASN A 21 8.09 -0.59 -16.21
CA ASN A 21 8.26 -0.63 -17.66
C ASN A 21 9.69 -1.04 -18.06
N LYS A 22 10.69 -0.70 -17.24
CA LYS A 22 12.09 -1.07 -17.46
C LYS A 22 12.45 -2.42 -16.84
N TYR A 23 11.86 -2.73 -15.69
CA TYR A 23 12.13 -3.90 -14.87
C TYR A 23 10.79 -4.50 -14.41
N PRO A 24 10.15 -5.32 -15.26
CA PRO A 24 8.83 -5.86 -14.96
C PRO A 24 8.86 -6.78 -13.74
N GLU A 25 7.78 -6.77 -12.98
CA GLU A 25 7.55 -7.74 -11.90
C GLU A 25 7.50 -9.17 -12.45
N ARG A 26 7.91 -10.13 -11.62
CA ARG A 26 7.95 -11.57 -11.98
C ARG A 26 6.60 -12.16 -12.40
N LYS A 27 5.50 -11.53 -12.00
CA LYS A 27 4.12 -11.94 -12.29
C LYS A 27 3.30 -10.69 -12.56
N LYS A 28 2.28 -10.84 -13.41
CA LYS A 28 1.30 -9.78 -13.67
C LYS A 28 0.44 -9.45 -12.44
N GLU A 29 0.19 -10.44 -11.59
CA GLU A 29 -0.59 -10.32 -10.36
C GLU A 29 -0.02 -11.26 -9.31
N PHE A 30 0.02 -10.79 -8.06
CA PHE A 30 0.40 -11.60 -6.90
C PHE A 30 -0.87 -12.01 -6.16
N LYS A 31 -0.91 -13.26 -5.72
CA LYS A 31 -2.03 -13.81 -4.95
C LYS A 31 -1.52 -14.55 -3.72
N THR A 32 -2.32 -14.56 -2.66
CA THR A 32 -2.14 -15.48 -1.53
C THR A 32 -2.35 -16.92 -1.99
N LEU A 33 -2.01 -17.89 -1.13
CA LEU A 33 -2.26 -19.31 -1.41
C LEU A 33 -3.75 -19.62 -1.63
N SER A 34 -4.64 -18.85 -0.99
CA SER A 34 -6.09 -18.94 -1.16
C SER A 34 -6.62 -18.19 -2.40
N GLY A 35 -5.73 -17.61 -3.22
CA GLY A 35 -6.11 -16.93 -4.46
C GLY A 35 -6.53 -15.46 -4.30
N ILE A 36 -6.30 -14.84 -3.14
CA ILE A 36 -6.66 -13.43 -2.90
C ILE A 36 -5.59 -12.53 -3.51
N PRO A 37 -5.94 -11.56 -4.40
CA PRO A 37 -4.99 -10.59 -4.94
C PRO A 37 -4.29 -9.76 -3.86
N ILE A 38 -3.01 -9.47 -4.10
CA ILE A 38 -2.16 -8.70 -3.18
C ILE A 38 -1.69 -7.43 -3.89
N ASP A 39 -1.88 -6.30 -3.25
CA ASP A 39 -1.37 -5.00 -3.69
C ASP A 39 0.12 -4.85 -3.38
N ARG A 40 0.82 -4.01 -4.15
CA ARG A 40 2.25 -3.77 -3.97
C ARG A 40 2.61 -3.23 -2.58
N VAL A 41 1.72 -2.40 -2.03
CA VAL A 41 1.93 -1.82 -0.70
C VAL A 41 0.60 -1.46 -0.04
N TYR A 42 0.48 -1.78 1.24
CA TYR A 42 -0.68 -1.47 2.06
C TYR A 42 -0.32 -0.40 3.07
N TYR A 43 -1.08 0.69 3.04
CA TYR A 43 -0.99 1.76 4.02
C TYR A 43 -2.36 2.40 4.19
N PRO A 44 -2.75 2.75 5.43
CA PRO A 44 -3.91 3.58 5.65
C PRO A 44 -3.66 4.99 5.10
N ASP A 45 -4.65 5.58 4.42
CA ASP A 45 -4.54 6.96 3.94
C ASP A 45 -4.45 7.94 5.13
N HIS A 46 -5.17 7.63 6.21
CA HIS A 46 -5.08 8.26 7.51
C HIS A 46 -5.29 7.21 8.59
N ILE A 47 -4.60 7.34 9.73
CA ILE A 47 -4.93 6.56 10.91
C ILE A 47 -6.24 7.12 11.47
N THR A 48 -7.33 6.39 11.27
CA THR A 48 -8.65 6.74 11.79
C THR A 48 -8.89 6.10 13.15
N ASP A 49 -9.84 6.64 13.91
CA ASP A 49 -10.27 6.02 15.17
C ASP A 49 -10.76 4.59 14.93
N GLU A 50 -11.48 4.33 13.83
CA GLU A 50 -11.89 2.98 13.43
C GLU A 50 -10.70 2.04 13.15
N TYR A 51 -9.62 2.56 12.55
CA TYR A 51 -8.40 1.79 12.33
C TYR A 51 -7.72 1.41 13.65
N MET A 52 -7.68 2.37 14.59
CA MET A 52 -7.13 2.14 15.92
C MET A 52 -8.00 1.19 16.75
N GLU A 53 -9.33 1.29 16.69
CA GLU A 53 -10.24 0.35 17.37
C GLU A 53 -10.11 -1.07 16.83
N LYS A 54 -9.92 -1.24 15.51
CA LYS A 54 -9.78 -2.57 14.89
C LYS A 54 -8.42 -3.22 15.13
N LEU A 55 -7.35 -2.44 15.12
CA LEU A 55 -5.98 -2.97 15.27
C LEU A 55 -5.56 -3.03 16.74
N GLY A 56 -5.90 -1.99 17.50
CA GLY A 56 -5.56 -1.82 18.92
C GLY A 56 -4.06 -1.85 19.20
N PHE A 57 -3.73 -1.90 20.49
CA PHE A 57 -2.43 -2.36 20.95
C PHE A 57 -2.54 -3.77 21.56
N PRO A 58 -1.50 -4.60 21.46
CA PRO A 58 -1.54 -5.94 22.05
C PRO A 58 -1.80 -5.90 23.57
N GLY A 59 -2.92 -6.45 24.02
CA GLY A 59 -3.29 -6.54 25.43
C GLY A 59 -4.22 -5.42 25.95
N GLU A 60 -4.69 -4.52 25.10
CA GLU A 60 -5.87 -3.68 25.35
C GLU A 60 -7.20 -4.40 25.05
#